data_AF-A0A098Q5W2-F1
#
_entry.id   AF-A0A098Q5W2-F1
#
_cell.length_a   1.000
_cell.length_b   1.000
_cell.length_c   1.000
_cell.angle_alpha   90.00
_cell.angle_beta   90.00
_cell.angle_gamma   90.00
#
_symmetry.space_group_name_H-M   'P 1'
#
loop_
_entity.id
_entity.type
_entity.pdbx_description
1 polymer ?
#
loop_
_entity_poly.entity_id
_entity_poly.type
_entity_poly.pdbx_seq_one_letter_code
_entity_poly.pdbx_strand_id
1 'polypeptide(L)'
;MVDTDSEFTANASNADNWGGVGRDFALTRHSLLTEINRDNVKNLKMSWAGVRAVSGRIASGNEDGQVDNAEAGEPAPGRIGIGTAGYGLVDLHARWKLSERLSLFARVDNVFNRRYATYAAVAEDVFPDGELARPQDAPVEAGPARFLATGVPLQYLIGLRWNL
;
A
#
# COMPACT_ATOMS: atom_id res chain seq x y z
N MET A 1 -41.83 49.11 20.10
CA MET A 1 -40.51 49.14 19.44
C MET A 1 -39.89 47.80 19.78
N VAL A 2 -39.86 46.87 18.83
CA VAL A 2 -39.33 45.51 19.09
C VAL A 2 -37.84 45.67 19.30
N ASP A 3 -37.35 45.23 20.46
CA ASP A 3 -35.94 45.30 20.82
C ASP A 3 -35.19 44.22 20.03
N THR A 4 -34.72 44.63 18.87
CA THR A 4 -34.02 43.79 17.90
C THR A 4 -32.80 43.10 18.51
N ASP A 5 -32.17 43.72 19.51
CA ASP A 5 -30.99 43.16 20.17
C ASP A 5 -31.39 42.00 21.10
N SER A 6 -32.56 42.09 21.74
CA SER A 6 -33.12 40.99 22.53
C SER A 6 -33.52 39.78 21.67
N GLU A 7 -34.11 40.03 20.49
CA GLU A 7 -34.51 38.99 19.54
C GLU A 7 -33.30 38.33 18.88
N PHE A 8 -32.27 39.12 18.57
CA PHE A 8 -31.00 38.61 18.07
C PHE A 8 -30.28 37.76 19.13
N THR A 9 -30.26 38.19 20.39
CA THR A 9 -29.65 37.41 21.49
C THR A 9 -30.41 36.11 21.75
N ALA A 10 -31.75 36.13 21.66
CA ALA A 10 -32.57 34.93 21.79
C ALA A 10 -32.35 33.94 20.62
N ASN A 11 -32.19 34.43 19.39
CA ASN A 11 -31.90 33.58 18.24
C ASN A 11 -30.43 33.11 18.20
N ALA A 12 -29.50 33.93 18.68
CA ALA A 12 -28.07 33.59 18.77
C ALA A 12 -27.78 32.53 19.84
N SER A 13 -28.57 32.51 20.93
CA SER A 13 -28.47 31.48 21.97
C SER A 13 -29.16 30.16 21.61
N ASN A 14 -30.01 30.14 20.58
CA ASN A 14 -30.63 28.92 20.07
C ASN A 14 -29.78 28.29 18.94
N ALA A 15 -29.02 27.25 19.29
CA ALA A 15 -28.13 26.54 18.36
C ALA A 15 -28.85 25.96 17.12
N ASP A 16 -30.16 25.68 17.21
CA ASP A 16 -30.95 25.15 16.09
C ASP A 16 -31.14 26.18 14.97
N ASN A 17 -31.06 27.47 15.28
CA ASN A 17 -31.25 28.57 14.32
C ASN A 17 -29.98 28.91 13.52
N TRP A 18 -28.83 28.32 13.87
CA TRP A 18 -27.57 28.59 13.18
C TRP A 18 -27.48 27.69 11.95
N GLY A 19 -27.94 28.21 10.82
CA GLY A 19 -27.78 27.59 9.51
C GLY A 19 -26.34 27.72 9.02
N GLY A 20 -25.40 26.92 9.54
CA GLY A 20 -24.12 26.74 8.85
C GLY A 20 -22.93 26.21 9.64
N VAL A 21 -22.84 26.42 10.95
CA VAL A 21 -21.69 25.95 11.75
C VAL A 21 -22.19 25.63 13.16
N GLY A 22 -22.13 24.36 13.56
CA GLY A 22 -22.69 23.86 14.82
C GLY A 22 -23.88 22.91 14.66
N ARG A 23 -24.45 22.77 13.45
CA ARG A 23 -25.34 21.65 13.15
C ARG A 23 -24.52 20.37 13.06
N ASP A 24 -25.03 19.31 13.69
CA ASP A 24 -24.55 17.96 13.53
C ASP A 24 -24.73 17.51 12.06
N PHE A 25 -23.74 17.81 11.23
CA PHE A 25 -23.62 17.20 9.90
C PHE A 25 -23.41 15.69 9.98
N ALA A 26 -23.22 15.09 11.16
CA ALA A 26 -23.16 13.65 11.25
C ALA A 26 -24.46 13.03 10.77
N LEU A 27 -25.59 13.76 10.74
CA LEU A 27 -26.91 13.15 10.83
C LEU A 27 -26.83 12.22 12.04
N THR A 28 -27.50 12.54 13.13
CA THR A 28 -27.70 11.54 14.17
C THR A 28 -28.62 10.40 13.68
N ARG A 29 -28.38 9.82 12.50
CA ARG A 29 -28.17 8.38 12.37
C ARG A 29 -27.09 7.96 13.37
N HIS A 30 -27.44 7.99 14.65
CA HIS A 30 -27.19 6.81 15.45
C HIS A 30 -27.98 5.67 14.76
N SER A 31 -27.45 5.15 13.64
CA SER A 31 -27.43 3.71 13.53
C SER A 31 -26.52 3.32 14.67
N LEU A 32 -27.13 3.09 15.84
CA LEU A 32 -26.50 2.23 16.83
C LEU A 32 -25.94 1.09 15.99
N LEU A 33 -24.65 0.82 16.04
CA LEU A 33 -24.09 -0.36 15.38
C LEU A 33 -24.61 -1.65 16.07
N THR A 34 -25.87 -1.68 16.50
CA THR A 34 -26.68 -2.84 16.83
C THR A 34 -26.88 -3.76 15.63
N GLU A 35 -26.62 -3.27 14.40
CA GLU A 35 -26.48 -4.12 13.22
C GLU A 35 -25.26 -5.08 13.33
N ILE A 36 -24.33 -4.84 14.26
CA ILE A 36 -23.31 -5.81 14.64
C ILE A 36 -23.82 -6.61 15.84
N ASN A 37 -24.59 -7.66 15.57
CA ASN A 37 -25.02 -8.62 16.59
C ASN A 37 -24.64 -10.06 16.18
N ARG A 38 -24.78 -11.03 17.10
CA ARG A 38 -24.50 -12.46 16.83
C ARG A 38 -25.31 -13.03 15.64
N ASP A 39 -26.44 -12.42 15.29
CA ASP A 39 -27.28 -12.85 14.17
C ASP A 39 -26.81 -12.31 12.81
N ASN A 40 -26.22 -11.11 12.74
CA ASN A 40 -25.67 -10.54 11.51
C ASN A 40 -24.24 -11.04 11.19
N VAL A 41 -23.53 -11.59 12.19
CA VAL A 41 -22.28 -12.35 11.93
C VAL A 41 -22.52 -13.53 10.98
N LYS A 42 -23.75 -14.08 10.92
CA LYS A 42 -24.11 -15.12 9.93
C LYS A 42 -24.03 -14.63 8.47
N ASN A 43 -24.09 -13.32 8.25
CA ASN A 43 -23.93 -12.68 6.93
C ASN A 43 -22.47 -12.28 6.64
N LEU A 44 -21.56 -12.45 7.59
CA LEU A 44 -20.13 -12.31 7.35
C LEU A 44 -19.70 -13.43 6.42
N LYS A 45 -19.31 -13.07 5.21
CA LYS A 45 -18.74 -14.00 4.24
C LYS A 45 -17.26 -13.69 4.14
N MET A 46 -16.47 -14.54 4.78
CA MET A 46 -15.05 -14.60 4.53
C MET A 46 -14.87 -15.38 3.24
N SER A 47 -14.48 -14.67 2.18
CA SER A 47 -14.68 -15.19 0.82
C SER A 47 -13.42 -15.76 0.19
N TRP A 48 -12.20 -15.35 0.58
CA TRP A 48 -10.99 -16.00 0.06
C TRP A 48 -9.71 -15.70 0.86
N ALA A 49 -8.85 -16.72 0.94
CA ALA A 49 -7.41 -16.57 1.06
C ALA A 49 -6.81 -16.73 -0.35
N GLY A 50 -6.25 -15.66 -0.91
CA GLY A 50 -5.51 -15.71 -2.17
C GLY A 50 -4.08 -16.15 -1.92
N VAL A 51 -3.56 -17.09 -2.72
CA VAL A 51 -2.15 -17.47 -2.68
C VAL A 51 -1.52 -17.11 -4.01
N ARG A 52 -0.41 -16.39 -3.97
CA ARG A 52 0.40 -16.08 -5.16
C ARG A 52 1.80 -16.61 -4.96
N ALA A 53 2.24 -17.48 -5.86
CA ALA A 53 3.62 -17.96 -5.91
C ALA A 53 4.30 -17.47 -7.19
N VAL A 54 5.52 -16.98 -7.05
CA VAL A 54 6.33 -16.45 -8.16
C VAL A 54 7.72 -17.05 -8.03
N SER A 55 8.23 -17.63 -9.12
CA SER A 55 9.59 -18.16 -9.18
C SER A 55 10.62 -17.03 -9.14
N GLY A 56 11.85 -17.36 -8.76
CA GLY A 56 12.97 -16.44 -8.94
C GLY A 56 13.17 -16.07 -10.41
N ARG A 57 13.77 -14.91 -10.66
CA ARG A 57 14.12 -14.42 -12.00
C ARG A 57 15.54 -13.92 -12.00
N ILE A 58 16.23 -14.05 -13.14
CA ILE A 58 17.52 -13.40 -13.37
C ILE A 58 17.37 -11.87 -13.31
N ALA A 59 18.45 -11.18 -12.96
CA ALA A 59 18.49 -9.73 -13.04
C ALA A 59 18.69 -9.31 -14.50
N SER A 60 18.06 -8.21 -14.90
CA SER A 60 18.34 -7.60 -16.20
C SER A 60 19.79 -7.13 -16.25
N GLY A 61 20.49 -7.42 -17.34
CA GLY A 61 21.93 -7.15 -17.48
C GLY A 61 22.84 -8.23 -16.89
N ASN A 62 22.28 -9.36 -16.43
CA ASN A 62 23.02 -10.53 -15.94
C ASN A 62 22.46 -11.82 -16.58
N GLU A 63 22.08 -11.75 -17.85
CA GLU A 63 21.49 -12.87 -18.58
C GLU A 63 22.51 -13.97 -18.91
N ASP A 64 23.77 -13.61 -19.11
CA ASP A 64 24.91 -14.52 -19.27
C ASP A 64 25.46 -15.06 -17.93
N GLY A 65 24.95 -14.51 -16.83
CA GLY A 65 25.34 -14.80 -15.47
C GLY A 65 26.59 -14.05 -15.01
N GLN A 66 27.08 -13.08 -15.78
CA GLN A 66 28.27 -12.30 -15.45
C GLN A 66 27.89 -10.86 -15.07
N VAL A 67 28.65 -10.28 -14.15
CA VAL A 67 28.51 -8.86 -13.75
C VAL A 67 29.49 -7.94 -14.44
N ASP A 68 30.46 -8.53 -15.14
CA ASP A 68 31.52 -7.85 -15.89
C ASP A 68 31.99 -8.76 -17.03
N ASN A 69 32.68 -8.21 -18.02
CA ASN A 69 33.23 -8.96 -19.14
C ASN A 69 34.70 -9.32 -18.89
N ALA A 70 35.14 -10.50 -19.34
CA ALA A 70 36.57 -10.79 -19.38
C ALA A 70 37.29 -9.91 -20.41
N GLU A 71 38.46 -9.41 -20.02
CA GLU A 71 39.40 -8.81 -20.96
C GLU A 71 40.07 -9.87 -21.85
N ALA A 72 40.65 -9.43 -22.96
CA ALA A 72 41.27 -10.33 -23.92
C ALA A 72 42.45 -11.10 -23.29
N GLY A 73 42.31 -12.42 -23.19
CA GLY A 73 43.33 -13.30 -22.60
C GLY A 73 43.08 -13.64 -21.13
N GLU A 74 42.05 -13.06 -20.51
CA GLU A 74 41.63 -13.40 -19.16
C GLU A 74 40.53 -14.48 -19.14
N PRO A 75 40.47 -15.32 -18.10
CA PRO A 75 39.37 -16.25 -17.95
C PRO A 75 38.04 -15.51 -17.76
N ALA A 76 36.97 -16.04 -18.35
CA ALA A 76 35.62 -15.52 -18.17
C ALA A 76 35.28 -15.38 -16.67
N PRO A 77 34.73 -14.25 -16.22
CA PRO A 77 34.38 -14.07 -14.82
C PRO A 77 33.36 -15.12 -14.37
N GLY A 78 33.46 -15.46 -13.08
CA GLY A 78 32.59 -16.45 -12.46
C GLY A 78 31.13 -16.07 -12.59
N ARG A 79 30.26 -17.06 -12.84
CA ARG A 79 28.82 -16.81 -12.93
C ARG A 79 28.23 -16.53 -11.55
N ILE A 80 27.47 -15.44 -11.41
CA ILE A 80 26.85 -15.03 -10.15
C ILE A 80 25.32 -14.89 -10.34
N GLY A 81 24.57 -15.57 -9.46
CA GLY A 81 23.11 -15.50 -9.44
C GLY A 81 22.59 -14.31 -8.65
N ILE A 82 22.60 -13.12 -9.25
CA ILE A 82 22.17 -11.87 -8.58
C ILE A 82 20.70 -11.48 -8.84
N GLY A 83 19.93 -12.40 -9.40
CA GLY A 83 18.50 -12.25 -9.63
C GLY A 83 17.64 -12.13 -8.36
N THR A 84 16.33 -12.08 -8.56
CA THR A 84 15.37 -12.11 -7.44
C THR A 84 15.12 -13.54 -6.97
N ALA A 85 15.00 -13.72 -5.65
CA ALA A 85 14.53 -14.98 -5.08
C ALA A 85 13.03 -15.18 -5.36
N GLY A 86 12.62 -16.44 -5.47
CA GLY A 86 11.19 -16.78 -5.51
C GLY A 86 10.46 -16.37 -4.23
N TYR A 87 9.18 -16.07 -4.36
CA TYR A 87 8.35 -15.67 -3.22
C TYR A 87 6.92 -16.20 -3.33
N GLY A 88 6.33 -16.44 -2.16
CA GLY A 88 4.92 -16.76 -1.98
C GLY A 88 4.28 -15.71 -1.09
N LEU A 89 3.08 -15.25 -1.47
CA LEU A 89 2.27 -14.32 -0.71
C LEU A 89 0.90 -14.93 -0.43
N VAL A 90 0.34 -14.57 0.73
CA VAL A 90 -1.02 -14.91 1.11
C VAL A 90 -1.76 -13.61 1.41
N ASP A 91 -2.93 -13.48 0.80
CA ASP A 91 -3.81 -12.31 0.90
C ASP A 91 -5.16 -12.76 1.46
N LEU A 92 -5.75 -11.96 2.34
CA LEU A 92 -7.03 -12.25 3.01
C LEU A 92 -8.07 -11.22 2.60
N HIS A 93 -9.28 -11.68 2.27
CA HIS A 93 -10.37 -10.77 1.95
C HIS A 93 -11.66 -11.21 2.64
N ALA A 94 -12.32 -10.24 3.27
CA ALA A 94 -13.57 -10.41 3.97
C ALA A 94 -14.60 -9.40 3.47
N ARG A 95 -15.86 -9.83 3.40
CA ARG A 95 -16.98 -8.94 3.13
C ARG A 95 -18.11 -9.25 4.09
N TRP A 96 -18.66 -8.20 4.68
CA TRP A 96 -19.81 -8.28 5.56
C TRP A 96 -20.97 -7.50 4.97
N LYS A 97 -22.08 -8.19 4.70
CA LYS A 97 -23.33 -7.55 4.33
C LYS A 97 -24.04 -7.07 5.61
N LEU A 98 -24.02 -5.77 5.86
CA LEU A 98 -24.67 -5.17 7.03
C LEU A 98 -26.18 -5.05 6.81
N SER A 99 -26.60 -4.68 5.59
CA SER A 99 -28.00 -4.61 5.16
C SER A 99 -28.14 -4.98 3.68
N GLU A 100 -29.35 -4.90 3.10
CA GLU A 100 -29.54 -5.13 1.66
C GLU A 100 -28.77 -4.13 0.78
N ARG A 101 -28.58 -2.91 1.28
CA ARG A 101 -27.96 -1.81 0.55
C ARG A 101 -26.53 -1.53 0.98
N LEU A 102 -26.13 -1.93 2.19
CA LEU A 102 -24.81 -1.63 2.76
C LEU A 102 -23.96 -2.89 2.95
N SER A 103 -22.70 -2.84 2.52
CA SER A 103 -21.70 -3.85 2.82
C SER A 103 -20.36 -3.23 3.23
N LEU A 104 -19.72 -3.79 4.24
CA LEU A 104 -18.32 -3.53 4.59
C LEU A 104 -17.44 -4.57 3.88
N PHE A 105 -16.27 -4.16 3.41
CA PHE A 105 -15.23 -5.09 2.96
C PHE A 105 -13.88 -4.71 3.55
N ALA A 106 -13.06 -5.73 3.79
CA ALA A 106 -11.70 -5.59 4.25
C ALA A 106 -10.79 -6.51 3.46
N ARG A 107 -9.57 -6.05 3.17
CA ARG A 107 -8.51 -6.78 2.51
C ARG A 107 -7.22 -6.59 3.29
N VAL A 108 -6.48 -7.67 3.47
CA VAL A 108 -5.13 -7.70 4.03
C VAL A 108 -4.23 -8.39 3.03
N ASP A 109 -3.32 -7.66 2.41
CA ASP A 109 -2.37 -8.20 1.45
C ASP A 109 -1.03 -8.49 2.11
N ASN A 110 -0.35 -9.54 1.66
CA ASN A 110 0.92 -9.97 2.21
C ASN A 110 0.81 -10.18 3.75
N VAL A 111 -0.14 -11.02 4.17
CA VAL A 111 -0.54 -11.24 5.57
C VAL A 111 0.66 -11.58 6.48
N PHE A 112 1.67 -12.28 5.95
CA PHE A 112 2.88 -12.64 6.69
C PHE A 112 3.98 -11.57 6.68
N ASN A 113 3.69 -10.39 6.13
CA ASN A 113 4.63 -9.27 5.99
C ASN A 113 5.97 -9.69 5.37
N ARG A 114 5.92 -10.53 4.33
CA ARG A 114 7.11 -11.00 3.64
C ARG A 114 7.79 -9.83 2.94
N ARG A 115 9.10 -9.70 3.11
CA ARG A 115 9.94 -8.83 2.26
C ARG A 115 10.37 -9.62 1.03
N TYR A 116 10.14 -9.06 -0.15
CA TYR A 116 10.47 -9.67 -1.43
C TYR A 116 10.81 -8.60 -2.46
N ALA A 117 11.45 -9.00 -3.56
CA ALA A 117 11.70 -8.15 -4.71
C ALA A 117 10.97 -8.70 -5.93
N THR A 118 10.31 -7.83 -6.68
CA THR A 118 9.56 -8.19 -7.89
C THR A 118 10.45 -8.17 -9.13
N TYR A 119 11.52 -7.38 -9.09
CA TYR A 119 12.46 -7.19 -10.19
C TYR A 119 13.86 -6.86 -9.68
N ALA A 120 14.87 -7.18 -10.48
CA ALA A 120 16.27 -6.81 -10.25
C ALA A 120 16.92 -6.38 -11.57
N ALA A 121 17.81 -5.39 -11.49
CA ALA A 121 18.67 -4.97 -12.59
C ALA A 121 20.09 -4.73 -12.10
N VAL A 122 21.04 -4.97 -12.99
CA VAL A 122 22.44 -4.58 -12.81
C VAL A 122 22.69 -3.31 -13.61
N ALA A 123 23.29 -2.33 -12.97
CA ALA A 123 23.77 -1.12 -13.61
C ALA A 123 24.97 -0.56 -12.84
N GLU A 124 25.70 0.37 -13.45
CA GLU A 124 26.73 1.13 -12.73
C GLU A 124 26.12 1.91 -11.58
N ASP A 125 26.79 1.90 -10.43
CA ASP A 125 26.38 2.70 -9.28
C ASP A 125 26.78 4.16 -9.47
N VAL A 126 25.80 5.00 -9.83
CA VAL A 126 26.01 6.45 -9.91
C VAL A 126 25.87 7.14 -8.54
N PHE A 127 25.58 6.40 -7.48
CA PHE A 127 25.49 6.90 -6.10
C PHE A 127 26.38 6.10 -5.13
N PRO A 128 27.69 5.97 -5.39
CA PRO A 128 28.58 5.28 -4.45
C PRO A 128 28.50 5.96 -3.07
N ASP A 129 28.36 5.15 -2.02
CA ASP A 129 28.16 5.60 -0.63
C ASP A 129 26.91 6.50 -0.41
N GLY A 130 25.97 6.51 -1.36
CA GLY A 130 24.76 7.34 -1.32
C GLY A 130 24.94 8.77 -1.85
N GLU A 131 26.11 9.11 -2.37
CA GLU A 131 26.43 10.41 -2.94
C GLU A 131 26.57 10.31 -4.45
N LEU A 132 26.04 11.30 -5.19
CA LEU A 132 26.13 11.30 -6.65
C LEU A 132 27.59 11.30 -7.10
N ALA A 133 27.98 10.32 -7.91
CA ALA A 133 29.30 10.27 -8.53
C ALA A 133 29.54 11.53 -9.37
N ARG A 134 30.66 12.21 -9.14
CA ARG A 134 31.08 13.42 -9.87
C ARG A 134 32.41 13.16 -10.59
N PRO A 135 32.39 12.39 -11.68
CA PRO A 135 33.60 12.06 -12.43
C PRO A 135 34.33 13.31 -12.97
N GLN A 136 33.65 14.46 -13.09
CA GLN A 136 34.27 15.74 -13.43
C GLN A 136 35.16 16.34 -12.32
N ASP A 137 34.91 15.99 -11.05
CA ASP A 137 35.66 16.53 -9.89
C ASP A 137 36.84 15.60 -9.53
N ALA A 138 36.61 14.29 -9.59
CA ALA A 138 37.63 13.25 -9.41
C ALA A 138 37.18 11.96 -10.11
N PRO A 139 38.10 11.11 -10.62
CA PRO A 139 37.75 9.79 -11.13
C PRO A 139 37.01 8.99 -10.05
N VAL A 140 35.82 8.50 -10.37
CA VAL A 140 35.02 7.62 -9.51
C VAL A 140 34.87 6.29 -10.23
N GLU A 141 35.32 5.21 -9.60
CA GLU A 141 35.12 3.86 -10.11
C GLU A 141 33.72 3.38 -9.71
N ALA A 142 32.76 3.55 -10.62
CA ALA A 142 31.39 3.09 -10.44
C ALA A 142 31.34 1.58 -10.71
N GLY A 143 31.47 0.78 -9.65
CA GLY A 143 31.31 -0.67 -9.75
C GLY A 143 29.87 -1.08 -10.07
N PRO A 144 29.64 -2.31 -10.57
CA PRO A 144 28.29 -2.79 -10.83
C PRO A 144 27.50 -2.93 -9.52
N ALA A 145 26.30 -2.35 -9.50
CA ALA A 145 25.36 -2.46 -8.39
C ALA A 145 24.08 -3.19 -8.81
N ARG A 146 23.44 -3.81 -7.80
CA ARG A 146 22.14 -4.47 -7.97
C ARG A 146 21.02 -3.58 -7.46
N PHE A 147 20.16 -3.16 -8.37
CA PHE A 147 18.94 -2.41 -8.06
C PHE A 147 17.76 -3.37 -7.93
N LEU A 148 16.97 -3.21 -6.86
CA LEU A 148 15.82 -4.07 -6.57
C LEU A 148 14.53 -3.25 -6.58
N ALA A 149 13.52 -3.73 -7.30
CA ALA A 149 12.15 -3.25 -7.11
C ALA A 149 11.53 -4.02 -5.94
N THR A 150 11.37 -3.35 -4.80
CA THR A 150 10.82 -3.96 -3.61
C THR A 150 9.32 -4.21 -3.77
N GLY A 151 8.88 -5.36 -3.26
CA GLY A 151 7.47 -5.69 -3.18
C GLY A 151 6.74 -4.85 -2.14
N VAL A 152 5.42 -4.71 -2.32
CA VAL A 152 4.57 -4.01 -1.37
C VAL A 152 4.61 -4.75 -0.01
N PRO A 153 4.83 -4.03 1.11
CA PRO A 153 4.78 -4.63 2.45
C PRO A 153 3.35 -5.04 2.82
N LEU A 154 3.13 -5.48 4.06
CA LEU A 154 1.78 -5.74 4.59
C LEU A 154 0.87 -4.51 4.37
N GLN A 155 -0.26 -4.72 3.68
CA GLN A 155 -1.19 -3.64 3.35
C GLN A 155 -2.61 -3.97 3.80
N TYR A 156 -3.32 -2.96 4.29
CA TYR A 156 -4.71 -3.04 4.70
C TYR A 156 -5.56 -2.13 3.82
N LEU A 157 -6.74 -2.61 3.42
CA LEU A 157 -7.76 -1.82 2.76
C LEU A 157 -9.11 -2.13 3.39
N ILE A 158 -9.82 -1.11 3.84
CA ILE A 158 -11.17 -1.22 4.40
C ILE A 158 -12.06 -0.26 3.64
N GLY A 159 -13.25 -0.70 3.25
CA GLY A 159 -14.18 0.14 2.53
C GLY A 159 -15.64 -0.25 2.71
N LEU A 160 -16.51 0.70 2.40
CA LEU A 160 -17.96 0.53 2.41
C LEU A 160 -18.47 0.52 0.97
N ARG A 161 -19.48 -0.31 0.71
CA ARG A 161 -20.20 -0.36 -0.55
C ARG A 161 -21.68 -0.10 -0.28
N TRP A 162 -22.22 0.89 -0.98
CA TRP A 162 -23.65 1.20 -1.03
C TRP A 162 -24.22 0.77 -2.38
N ASN A 163 -25.32 0.02 -2.39
CA ASN A 163 -26.08 -0.31 -3.59
C ASN A 163 -27.37 0.55 -3.60
N LEU A 164 -27.59 1.24 -4.72
CA LEU A 164 -28.79 2.06 -4.97
C LEU A 164 -30.00 1.20 -5.32
#